data_AF-A0A382LJG6-F1
#
_entry.id   AF-A0A382LJG6-F1
#
_cell.length_a   1.000
_cell.length_b   1.000
_cell.length_c   1.000
_cell.angle_alpha   90.00
_cell.angle_beta   90.00
_cell.angle_gamma   90.00
#
_symmetry.space_group_name_H-M   'P 1'
#
loop_
_entity.id
_entity.type
_entity.pdbx_description
1 polymer ?
#
loop_
_entity_poly.entity_id
_entity_poly.type
_entity_poly.pdbx_seq_one_letter_code
_entity_poly.pdbx_strand_id
1 'polypeptide(L)'
;MRVALYGNFMFQLATGLREVSDFDIQIFINEPTIPHCLADEPGLADPDFAQVGSWESGREILRPGSARLTERLREFDVAITTDHGPIFSRAAGIPHAFIPSGSDLTQWPFPWRSRST
;
A
#
# COMPACT_ATOMS: atom_id res chain seq x y z
N MET A 1 17.21 8.78 -2.10
CA MET A 1 16.62 7.74 -1.23
C MET A 1 15.28 7.37 -1.81
N ARG A 2 15.01 6.07 -1.93
CA ARG A 2 13.77 5.53 -2.49
C ARG A 2 12.84 5.15 -1.35
N VAL A 3 11.64 5.71 -1.32
CA VAL A 3 10.66 5.50 -0.26
C VAL A 3 9.41 4.87 -0.87
N ALA A 4 9.07 3.68 -0.38
CA ALA A 4 7.80 3.05 -0.72
C ALA A 4 6.72 3.44 0.28
N LEU A 5 5.53 3.75 -0.20
CA LEU A 5 4.32 3.88 0.60
C LEU A 5 3.33 2.78 0.22
N TYR A 6 2.63 2.20 1.18
CA TYR A 6 1.56 1.24 0.91
C TYR A 6 0.31 1.55 1.71
N GLY A 7 -0.82 1.48 1.02
CA GLY A 7 -2.17 1.63 1.55
C GLY A 7 -2.86 2.88 1.01
N ASN A 8 -4.17 2.79 0.80
CA ASN A 8 -4.88 3.76 -0.04
C ASN A 8 -4.88 5.16 0.59
N PHE A 9 -5.08 5.25 1.90
CA PHE A 9 -5.08 6.52 2.65
C PHE A 9 -3.68 7.14 2.83
N MET A 10 -2.64 6.51 2.30
CA MET A 10 -1.28 7.07 2.28
C MET A 10 -1.05 8.00 1.09
N PHE A 11 -2.00 8.10 0.14
CA PHE A 11 -1.83 8.89 -1.09
C PHE A 11 -1.45 10.34 -0.84
N GLN A 12 -2.19 11.05 0.02
CA GLN A 12 -1.90 12.46 0.30
C GLN A 12 -0.56 12.64 1.04
N LEU A 13 -0.14 11.66 1.86
CA LEU A 13 1.19 11.68 2.46
C LEU A 13 2.27 11.49 1.38
N ALA A 14 2.07 10.57 0.44
CA ALA A 14 3.01 10.34 -0.66
C ALA A 14 3.15 11.59 -1.53
N THR A 15 2.03 12.26 -1.85
CA THR A 15 2.02 13.52 -2.61
C THR A 15 2.81 14.60 -1.87
N GLY A 16 2.51 14.83 -0.59
CA GLY A 16 3.24 15.82 0.21
C GLY A 16 4.73 15.51 0.31
N LEU A 17 5.12 14.24 0.52
CA LEU A 17 6.53 13.84 0.56
C LEU A 17 7.24 14.09 -0.78
N ARG A 18 6.57 13.82 -1.91
CA ARG A 18 7.10 14.08 -3.25
C ARG A 18 7.31 15.57 -3.50
N GLU A 19 6.42 16.43 -2.99
CA GLU A 19 6.52 17.88 -3.16
C GLU A 19 7.61 18.53 -2.30
N VAL A 20 7.85 18.00 -1.09
CA VAL A 20 8.72 18.65 -0.09
C VAL A 20 10.11 18.03 0.05
N SER A 21 10.43 16.99 -0.72
CA SER A 21 11.71 16.28 -0.62
C SER A 21 12.27 15.86 -1.99
N ASP A 22 13.59 15.64 -2.04
CA ASP A 22 14.28 15.08 -3.21
C ASP A 22 14.28 13.53 -3.21
N PHE A 23 13.33 12.91 -2.48
CA PHE A 23 13.23 11.45 -2.42
C PHE A 23 12.47 10.90 -3.64
N ASP A 24 12.86 9.70 -4.06
CA ASP A 24 12.14 8.92 -5.07
C ASP A 24 10.96 8.22 -4.37
N ILE A 25 9.78 8.82 -4.47
CA ILE A 25 8.57 8.37 -3.77
C ILE A 25 7.73 7.52 -4.73
N GLN A 26 7.41 6.29 -4.33
CA GLN A 26 6.37 5.49 -4.99
C GLN A 26 5.33 5.00 -4.00
N ILE A 27 4.05 5.09 -4.37
CA ILE A 27 2.93 4.58 -3.59
C ILE A 27 2.28 3.37 -4.28
N PHE A 28 2.07 2.31 -3.50
CA PHE A 28 1.35 1.11 -3.89
C PHE A 28 -0.09 1.19 -3.40
N ILE A 29 -1.03 1.24 -4.34
CA ILE A 29 -2.46 1.40 -4.11
C ILE A 29 -3.18 0.10 -4.48
N ASN A 30 -3.93 -0.47 -3.54
CA ASN A 30 -4.64 -1.72 -3.75
C ASN A 30 -5.98 -1.47 -4.45
N GLU A 31 -6.01 -1.74 -5.76
CA GLU A 31 -7.13 -1.46 -6.67
C GLU A 31 -8.50 -1.89 -6.12
N PRO A 32 -8.69 -3.12 -5.58
CA PRO A 32 -10.01 -3.57 -5.14
C PRO A 32 -10.63 -2.76 -3.99
N THR A 33 -9.83 -1.90 -3.37
CA THR A 33 -10.18 -1.15 -2.15
C THR A 33 -9.97 0.36 -2.32
N ILE A 34 -9.82 0.86 -3.56
CA ILE A 34 -9.65 2.29 -3.80
C ILE A 34 -10.88 3.03 -3.29
N PRO A 35 -10.73 3.95 -2.30
CA PRO A 35 -11.85 4.73 -1.81
C PRO A 35 -12.29 5.75 -2.87
N HIS A 36 -13.60 6.05 -2.91
CA HIS A 36 -14.16 7.01 -3.87
C HIS A 36 -13.49 8.38 -3.84
N CYS A 37 -12.99 8.83 -2.69
CA CYS A 37 -12.28 10.11 -2.57
C CYS A 37 -10.94 10.16 -3.31
N LEU A 38 -10.38 9.02 -3.72
CA LEU A 38 -9.14 8.96 -4.51
C LEU A 38 -9.38 8.62 -5.98
N ALA A 39 -10.60 8.23 -6.38
CA ALA A 39 -10.86 7.68 -7.72
C ALA A 39 -10.45 8.61 -8.88
N ASP A 40 -10.54 9.93 -8.66
CA ASP A 40 -10.28 10.96 -9.67
C ASP A 40 -8.94 11.70 -9.44
N GLU A 41 -8.09 11.22 -8.51
CA GLU A 41 -6.81 11.86 -8.21
C GLU A 41 -5.83 11.71 -9.41
N PRO A 42 -5.35 12.80 -10.01
CA PRO A 42 -4.50 12.74 -11.20
C PRO A 42 -3.21 11.95 -10.99
N GLY A 43 -2.67 11.98 -9.76
CA GLY A 43 -1.46 11.24 -9.40
C GLY A 43 -1.61 9.72 -9.50
N LEU A 44 -2.83 9.17 -9.50
CA LEU A 44 -3.04 7.74 -9.73
C LEU A 44 -2.71 7.29 -11.16
N ALA A 45 -2.74 8.22 -12.12
CA ALA A 45 -2.40 7.95 -13.52
C ALA A 45 -0.90 8.08 -13.83
N ASP A 46 -0.09 8.53 -12.86
CA ASP A 46 1.36 8.66 -13.00
C ASP A 46 2.05 7.35 -12.56
N PRO A 47 2.52 6.49 -13.48
CA PRO A 47 3.13 5.20 -13.12
C PRO A 47 4.48 5.36 -12.43
N ASP A 48 5.15 6.50 -12.57
CA ASP A 48 6.43 6.75 -11.88
C ASP A 48 6.21 7.06 -10.40
N PHE A 49 4.98 7.41 -10.01
CA PHE A 49 4.57 7.74 -8.65
C PHE A 49 3.61 6.72 -8.04
N ALA A 50 2.51 6.41 -8.70
CA ALA A 50 1.45 5.54 -8.20
C ALA A 50 1.41 4.20 -8.95
N GLN A 51 1.60 3.13 -8.19
CA GLN A 51 1.53 1.75 -8.65
C GLN A 51 0.18 1.17 -8.20
N VAL A 52 -0.83 1.30 -9.06
CA VAL A 52 -2.17 0.77 -8.82
C VAL A 52 -2.25 -0.70 -9.28
N GLY A 53 -2.78 -1.57 -8.42
CA GLY A 53 -3.09 -2.94 -8.80
C GLY A 53 -3.51 -3.81 -7.63
N SER A 54 -3.69 -5.12 -7.87
CA SER A 54 -3.92 -6.09 -6.80
C SER A 54 -2.59 -6.42 -6.13
N TRP A 55 -2.35 -5.87 -4.94
CA TRP A 55 -1.10 -6.05 -4.19
C TRP A 55 -1.19 -7.07 -3.08
N GLU A 56 -2.41 -7.42 -2.68
CA GLU A 56 -2.65 -8.39 -1.63
C GLU A 56 -3.76 -9.37 -2.00
N SER A 57 -3.64 -10.55 -1.41
CA SER A 57 -4.60 -11.64 -1.44
C SER A 57 -4.42 -12.47 -0.17
N GLY A 58 -5.40 -13.30 0.18
CA GLY A 58 -5.28 -14.17 1.36
C GLY A 58 -4.03 -15.07 1.32
N ARG A 59 -3.64 -15.54 0.13
CA ARG A 59 -2.41 -16.33 -0.05
C ARG A 59 -1.16 -15.50 0.26
N GLU A 60 -1.12 -14.26 -0.19
CA GLU A 60 0.02 -13.37 0.02
C GLU A 60 0.14 -12.94 1.48
N ILE A 61 -0.97 -12.71 2.17
CA ILE A 61 -0.99 -12.45 3.61
C ILE A 61 -0.43 -13.65 4.39
N LEU A 62 -0.81 -14.88 4.01
CA LEU A 62 -0.34 -16.11 4.67
C LEU A 62 1.08 -16.52 4.27
N ARG A 63 1.59 -16.06 3.11
CA ARG A 63 2.93 -16.37 2.59
C ARG A 63 3.64 -15.11 2.09
N PRO A 64 3.90 -14.13 2.98
CA PRO A 64 4.29 -12.79 2.57
C PRO A 64 5.69 -12.73 1.96
N GLY A 65 6.59 -13.66 2.29
CA GLY A 65 7.92 -13.72 1.69
C GLY A 65 7.95 -13.98 0.18
N SER A 66 6.83 -14.43 -0.40
CA SER A 66 6.66 -14.69 -1.84
C SER A 66 5.64 -13.76 -2.51
N ALA A 67 5.14 -12.75 -1.78
CA ALA A 67 4.13 -11.82 -2.28
C ALA A 67 4.75 -10.81 -3.26
N ARG A 68 3.97 -10.40 -4.27
CA ARG A 68 4.46 -9.45 -5.29
C ARG A 68 4.83 -8.10 -4.65
N LEU A 69 4.01 -7.62 -3.72
CA LEU A 69 4.29 -6.40 -2.97
C LEU A 69 5.61 -6.49 -2.20
N THR A 70 5.88 -7.61 -1.53
CA THR A 70 7.14 -7.83 -0.80
C THR A 70 8.36 -7.72 -1.72
N GLU A 71 8.32 -8.33 -2.91
CA GLU A 71 9.42 -8.22 -3.87
C GLU A 71 9.62 -6.77 -4.33
N ARG A 72 8.53 -6.03 -4.58
CA ARG A 72 8.62 -4.60 -4.93
C ARG A 72 9.20 -3.77 -3.80
N LEU A 73 8.79 -3.99 -2.56
CA LEU A 73 9.29 -3.25 -1.40
C LEU A 73 10.80 -3.41 -1.20
N ARG A 74 11.39 -4.57 -1.56
CA ARG A 74 12.85 -4.80 -1.47
C ARG A 74 13.69 -3.87 -2.34
N GLU A 75 13.09 -3.21 -3.32
CA GLU A 75 13.79 -2.28 -4.21
C GLU A 75 13.99 -0.89 -3.57
N PHE A 76 13.38 -0.64 -2.41
CA PHE A 76 13.37 0.65 -1.72
C PHE A 76 14.27 0.65 -0.49
N ASP A 77 14.70 1.84 -0.08
CA ASP A 77 15.54 2.02 1.11
C ASP A 77 14.72 1.93 2.40
N VAL A 78 13.45 2.37 2.34
CA VAL A 78 12.52 2.37 3.48
C VAL A 78 11.07 2.27 2.99
N ALA A 79 10.22 1.60 3.78
CA ALA A 79 8.78 1.56 3.54
C ALA A 79 7.98 2.24 4.66
N ILE A 80 6.99 3.03 4.29
CA ILE A 80 5.99 3.60 5.20
C ILE A 80 4.65 2.98 4.84
N THR A 81 4.11 2.16 5.73
CA THR A 81 2.96 1.32 5.37
C THR A 81 1.83 1.42 6.35
N THR A 82 0.64 1.06 5.87
CA THR A 82 -0.57 0.94 6.66
C THR A 82 -1.36 -0.33 6.30
N ASP A 83 -2.54 -0.53 6.88
CA ASP A 83 -3.38 -1.72 6.67
C ASP A 83 -2.58 -3.04 6.89
N HIS A 84 -2.56 -3.95 5.90
CA HIS A 84 -1.75 -5.17 5.93
C HIS A 84 -0.28 -4.95 5.53
N GLY A 85 0.09 -3.72 5.15
CA GLY A 85 1.43 -3.33 4.72
C GLY A 85 2.59 -3.71 5.64
N PRO A 86 2.44 -3.70 6.99
CA PRO A 86 3.48 -4.17 7.90
C PRO A 86 3.86 -5.64 7.69
N ILE A 87 2.93 -6.50 7.26
CA ILE A 87 3.19 -7.92 6.99
C ILE A 87 4.23 -8.04 5.85
N PHE A 88 4.02 -7.29 4.78
CA PHE A 88 4.88 -7.30 3.59
C PHE A 88 6.20 -6.58 3.84
N SER A 89 6.17 -5.43 4.53
CA SER A 89 7.39 -4.67 4.89
C SER A 89 8.31 -5.48 5.78
N ARG A 90 7.75 -6.21 6.75
CA ARG A 90 8.54 -7.09 7.60
C ARG A 90 9.14 -8.25 6.81
N ALA A 91 8.39 -8.84 5.89
CA ALA A 91 8.86 -9.92 5.02
C ALA A 91 9.89 -9.45 3.97
N ALA A 92 9.85 -8.18 3.57
CA ALA A 92 10.83 -7.57 2.68
C ALA A 92 12.20 -7.42 3.34
N GLY A 93 12.24 -7.31 4.68
CA GLY A 93 13.49 -7.21 5.43
C GLY A 93 14.14 -5.83 5.41
N ILE A 94 13.39 -4.80 4.98
CA ILE A 94 13.86 -3.42 4.92
C ILE A 94 13.43 -2.62 6.17
N PRO A 95 14.12 -1.49 6.48
CA PRO A 95 13.60 -0.51 7.42
C PRO A 95 12.17 -0.11 7.06
N HIS A 96 11.29 -0.07 8.06
CA HIS A 96 9.91 0.35 7.82
C HIS A 96 9.29 1.07 9.02
N ALA A 97 8.35 1.95 8.71
CA ALA A 97 7.45 2.57 9.66
C ALA A 97 6.02 2.09 9.39
N PHE A 98 5.27 1.83 10.46
CA PHE A 98 3.84 1.60 10.39
C PHE A 98 3.12 2.87 10.84
N ILE A 99 2.28 3.42 9.97
CA ILE A 99 1.37 4.51 10.33
C ILE A 99 -0.02 3.87 10.41
N PRO A 100 -0.63 3.79 11.62
CA PRO A 100 -1.99 3.33 11.73
C PRO A 100 -2.91 4.35 11.06
N SER A 101 -3.28 4.04 9.85
CA SER A 101 -4.33 4.68 9.07
C SER A 101 -5.18 3.54 8.52
N GLY A 102 -6.44 3.81 8.29
CA GLY A 102 -7.33 2.71 8.01
C GLY A 102 -8.75 3.17 7.89
N SER A 103 -9.43 2.50 6.99
CA SER A 103 -10.86 2.57 6.82
C SER A 103 -11.47 1.54 7.75
N ASP A 104 -12.47 1.94 8.54
CA ASP A 104 -13.11 0.99 9.44
C ASP A 104 -14.03 0.02 8.65
N LEU A 105 -14.40 -1.11 9.28
CA LEU A 105 -15.22 -2.16 8.64
C LEU A 105 -16.64 -1.72 8.24
N THR A 106 -17.06 -0.49 8.53
CA THR A 106 -18.28 0.13 8.00
C THR A 106 -18.11 0.59 6.56
N GLN A 107 -16.87 0.79 6.10
CA GLN A 107 -16.56 1.26 4.75
C GLN A 107 -16.23 0.13 3.77
N TRP A 108 -15.84 -1.05 4.27
CA TRP A 108 -15.56 -2.23 3.44
C TRP A 108 -16.27 -3.48 3.97
N PRO A 109 -16.90 -4.29 3.09
CA PRO A 109 -17.52 -5.54 3.53
C PRO A 109 -16.47 -6.45 4.16
N PHE A 110 -16.86 -7.15 5.23
CA PHE A 110 -15.98 -8.08 5.92
C PHE A 110 -15.38 -9.07 4.90
N PRO A 111 -14.04 -9.20 4.81
CA PRO A 111 -13.38 -9.88 3.69
C PRO A 111 -13.74 -11.36 3.60
N TRP A 112 -14.19 -11.96 4.70
CA TRP A 112 -14.71 -13.33 4.74
C TRP A 112 -16.05 -13.41 5.45
N ARG A 113 -17.08 -13.88 4.73
CA ARG A 113 -18.28 -14.41 5.36
C ARG A 113 -17.91 -15.76 5.96
N SER A 114 -18.08 -15.92 7.27
CA SER A 114 -17.85 -17.20 7.95
C SER A 114 -18.73 -18.33 7.43
N ARG A 115 -19.84 -18.01 6.76
CA ARG A 115 -20.74 -18.92 6.04
C ARG A 115 -21.32 -18.26 4.80
N SER A 116 -21.20 -18.91 3.65
CA SER A 116 -21.98 -18.63 2.45
C SER A 116 -22.93 -19.81 2.23
N THR A 117 -24.22 -19.61 2.49
CA THR A 117 -25.30 -20.52 2.09
C THR A 117 -25.64 -20.35 0.62
#